data_AF-A0A2M7GQY4-F1
#
_entry.id   AF-A0A2M7GQY4-F1
#
_cell.length_a   1.000
_cell.length_b   1.000
_cell.length_c   1.000
_cell.angle_alpha   90.00
_cell.angle_beta   90.00
_cell.angle_gamma   90.00
#
_symmetry.space_group_name_H-M   'P 1'
#
loop_
_entity.id
_entity.type
_entity.pdbx_description
1 polymer ?
#
loop_
_entity_poly.entity_id
_entity_poly.type
_entity_poly.pdbx_seq_one_letter_code
_entity_poly.pdbx_strand_id
1 'polypeptide(L)'
;MSRWQEYDWDLMVRRRAPVPLVAAALLLALWLATAESGSITAAKCQSDRDDLMAAIEAARQQTIDDINAQLAATDDAYRIESLTALRERAWDDEESQRGQAQQIFVDCMTAARRPG
;
A
#
# COMPACT_ATOMS: atom_id res chain seq x y z
N MET A 1 -26.85 -13.13 -38.86
CA MET A 1 -27.83 -12.76 -37.82
C MET A 1 -27.49 -13.57 -36.57
N SER A 2 -26.85 -12.92 -35.61
CA SER A 2 -26.21 -13.53 -34.43
C SER A 2 -27.23 -13.84 -33.34
N ARG A 3 -27.34 -15.12 -32.97
CA ARG A 3 -28.14 -15.64 -31.84
C ARG A 3 -27.40 -15.44 -30.51
N TRP A 4 -27.24 -14.18 -30.12
CA TRP A 4 -26.81 -13.82 -28.78
C TRP A 4 -27.75 -12.75 -28.26
N GLN A 5 -28.74 -13.16 -27.48
CA GLN A 5 -29.31 -12.39 -26.37
C GLN A 5 -30.59 -13.08 -25.89
N GLU A 6 -30.43 -13.90 -24.86
CA GLU A 6 -31.33 -13.97 -23.71
C GLU A 6 -30.58 -14.81 -22.68
N TYR A 7 -29.60 -14.16 -22.03
CA TYR A 7 -29.06 -14.68 -20.79
C TYR A 7 -30.19 -14.61 -19.77
N ASP A 8 -30.64 -15.79 -19.39
CA ASP A 8 -31.73 -16.09 -18.47
C ASP A 8 -31.38 -15.63 -17.05
N TRP A 9 -31.50 -14.32 -16.80
CA TRP A 9 -31.37 -13.73 -15.47
C TRP A 9 -32.46 -14.22 -14.50
N ASP A 10 -33.57 -14.72 -15.04
CA ASP A 10 -34.72 -15.18 -14.26
C ASP A 10 -34.48 -16.54 -13.60
N LEU A 11 -33.61 -17.39 -14.16
CA LEU A 11 -33.29 -18.70 -13.59
C LEU A 11 -32.40 -18.63 -12.35
N MET A 12 -31.61 -17.57 -12.18
CA MET A 12 -30.76 -17.39 -11.00
C MET A 12 -31.53 -16.87 -9.78
N VAL A 13 -32.66 -16.18 -9.96
CA VAL A 13 -33.47 -15.62 -8.86
C VAL A 13 -34.33 -16.69 -8.17
N ARG A 14 -34.68 -17.79 -8.88
CA ARG A 14 -35.56 -18.84 -8.35
C ARG A 14 -34.86 -19.90 -7.48
N ARG A 15 -33.53 -19.96 -7.48
CA ARG A 15 -32.77 -20.79 -6.51
C ARG A 15 -32.38 -19.94 -5.31
N ARG A 16 -33.40 -19.59 -4.50
CA ARG A 16 -33.21 -18.97 -3.18
C ARG A 16 -32.20 -19.79 -2.39
N ALA A 17 -30.96 -19.31 -2.28
CA ALA A 17 -30.11 -19.68 -1.17
C ALA A 17 -30.90 -19.37 0.10
N PRO A 18 -30.99 -20.31 1.07
CA PRO A 18 -31.76 -20.06 2.28
C PRO A 18 -31.14 -18.84 2.95
N VAL A 19 -31.94 -17.78 3.06
CA VAL A 19 -31.63 -16.48 3.71
C VAL A 19 -30.70 -16.58 4.93
N PRO A 20 -30.80 -17.58 5.84
CA PRO A 20 -29.85 -17.73 6.95
C PRO A 20 -28.38 -17.93 6.53
N LEU A 21 -28.09 -18.60 5.41
CA LEU A 21 -26.70 -18.82 4.97
C LEU A 21 -26.05 -17.54 4.45
N VAL A 22 -26.83 -16.70 3.77
CA VAL A 22 -26.36 -15.39 3.30
C VAL A 22 -26.12 -14.47 4.49
N ALA A 23 -27.02 -14.47 5.48
CA ALA A 23 -26.83 -13.71 6.71
C ALA A 23 -25.61 -14.18 7.53
N ALA A 24 -25.41 -15.50 7.65
CA ALA A 24 -24.24 -16.05 8.35
C ALA A 24 -22.92 -15.72 7.63
N ALA A 25 -22.89 -15.78 6.29
CA ALA A 25 -21.74 -15.38 5.50
C ALA A 25 -21.44 -13.88 5.64
N LEU A 26 -22.48 -13.03 5.66
CA LEU A 26 -22.32 -11.59 5.89
C LEU A 26 -21.83 -11.29 7.30
N LEU A 27 -22.31 -12.01 8.33
CA LEU A 27 -21.84 -11.86 9.70
C LEU A 27 -20.39 -12.33 9.87
N LEU A 28 -20.00 -13.45 9.24
CA LEU A 28 -18.61 -13.93 9.22
C LEU A 28 -17.67 -12.94 8.51
N ALA A 29 -18.11 -12.37 7.38
CA ALA A 29 -17.36 -11.33 6.69
C ALA A 29 -17.24 -10.05 7.53
N LEU A 30 -18.29 -9.67 8.26
CA LEU A 30 -18.25 -8.54 9.19
C LEU A 30 -17.27 -8.79 10.34
N TRP A 31 -17.23 -10.00 10.88
CA TRP A 31 -16.29 -10.41 11.94
C TRP A 31 -14.83 -10.42 11.47
N LEU A 32 -14.57 -10.88 10.24
CA LEU A 32 -13.22 -10.82 9.66
C LEU A 32 -12.78 -9.39 9.34
N ALA A 33 -13.71 -8.53 8.92
CA ALA A 33 -13.41 -7.13 8.60
C ALA A 33 -13.19 -6.26 9.85
N THR A 34 -13.82 -6.58 10.99
CA THR A 34 -13.63 -5.84 12.25
C THR A 34 -12.49 -6.37 13.11
N ALA A 35 -11.93 -7.55 12.82
CA ALA A 35 -10.80 -8.12 13.55
C ALA A 35 -9.46 -7.42 13.28
N GLU A 36 -9.35 -6.60 12.23
CA GLU A 36 -8.16 -5.80 11.94
C GLU A 36 -8.06 -4.49 12.75
N SER A 37 -8.89 -4.27 13.78
CA SER A 37 -8.48 -3.39 14.88
C SER A 37 -7.48 -4.14 15.78
N GLY A 38 -6.41 -4.66 15.17
CA GLY A 38 -5.31 -5.29 15.88
C GLY A 38 -4.77 -4.29 16.88
N SER A 39 -4.87 -4.62 18.17
CA SER A 39 -4.31 -3.79 19.23
C SER A 39 -2.91 -3.32 18.86
N ILE A 40 -2.62 -2.03 19.00
CA ILE A 40 -1.28 -1.49 18.74
C ILE A 40 -0.33 -2.18 19.74
N THR A 41 0.44 -3.14 19.24
CA THR A 41 1.45 -3.87 20.02
C THR A 41 2.85 -3.45 19.58
N ALA A 42 3.83 -3.61 20.46
CA ALA A 42 5.23 -3.35 20.11
C ALA A 42 5.71 -4.18 18.91
N ALA A 43 5.25 -5.44 18.80
CA ALA A 43 5.58 -6.31 17.67
C ALA A 43 5.00 -5.77 16.34
N LYS A 44 3.76 -5.27 16.35
CA LYS A 44 3.15 -4.66 15.16
C LYS A 44 3.86 -3.36 14.77
N CYS A 45 4.16 -2.49 15.74
CA CYS A 45 4.92 -1.25 15.48
C CYS A 45 6.28 -1.53 14.83
N GLN A 46 6.96 -2.59 15.28
CA GLN A 46 8.24 -3.00 14.72
C GLN A 46 8.11 -3.50 13.29
N SER A 47 7.14 -4.40 13.02
CA SER A 47 6.85 -4.88 11.67
C SER A 47 6.51 -3.73 10.72
N ASP A 48 5.64 -2.81 11.15
CA ASP A 48 5.20 -1.68 10.31
C ASP A 48 6.32 -0.72 9.99
N ARG A 49 7.24 -0.51 10.94
CA ARG A 49 8.46 0.27 10.68
C ARG A 49 9.32 -0.41 9.63
N ASP A 50 9.56 -1.70 9.76
CA ASP A 50 10.46 -2.42 8.85
C ASP A 50 9.85 -2.48 7.43
N ASP A 51 8.53 -2.69 7.31
CA ASP A 51 7.79 -2.62 6.05
C ASP A 51 7.84 -1.22 5.43
N LEU A 52 7.63 -0.16 6.24
CA LEU A 52 7.70 1.22 5.78
C LEU A 52 9.10 1.59 5.30
N MET A 53 10.15 1.18 6.02
CA MET A 53 11.54 1.42 5.62
C MET A 53 11.89 0.70 4.32
N ALA A 54 11.42 -0.53 4.14
CA ALA A 54 11.59 -1.27 2.88
C ALA A 54 10.87 -0.57 1.71
N ALA A 55 9.67 -0.03 1.94
CA ALA A 55 8.92 0.71 0.93
C ALA A 55 9.61 2.03 0.52
N ILE A 56 10.15 2.78 1.50
CA ILE A 56 10.92 4.02 1.24
C ILE A 56 12.15 3.70 0.37
N GLU A 57 12.90 2.67 0.72
CA GLU A 57 14.09 2.26 -0.02
C GLU A 57 13.75 1.80 -1.44
N ALA A 58 12.68 1.01 -1.61
CA ALA A 58 12.21 0.57 -2.92
C ALA A 58 11.77 1.76 -3.79
N ALA A 59 11.09 2.75 -3.22
CA ALA A 59 10.65 3.95 -3.93
C ALA A 59 11.83 4.82 -4.39
N ARG A 60 12.83 4.99 -3.51
CA ARG A 60 14.09 5.66 -3.86
C ARG A 60 14.80 4.95 -5.01
N GLN A 61 14.97 3.64 -4.89
CA GLN A 61 15.66 2.84 -5.90
C GLN A 61 14.97 2.95 -7.26
N GLN A 62 13.64 2.79 -7.32
CA GLN A 62 12.86 2.97 -8.55
C GLN A 62 13.08 4.36 -9.16
N THR A 63 13.03 5.41 -8.33
CA THR A 63 13.22 6.79 -8.80
C THR A 63 14.62 7.01 -9.39
N ILE A 64 15.66 6.49 -8.74
CA ILE A 64 17.04 6.59 -9.24
C ILE A 64 17.23 5.80 -10.53
N ASP A 65 16.64 4.62 -10.63
CA ASP A 65 16.72 3.79 -11.84
C ASP A 65 16.06 4.49 -13.04
N ASP A 66 14.88 5.11 -12.83
CA ASP A 66 14.20 5.89 -13.85
C ASP A 66 14.99 7.14 -14.28
N ILE A 67 15.66 7.82 -13.33
CA ILE A 67 16.53 8.97 -13.63
C ILE A 67 17.78 8.52 -14.40
N ASN A 68 18.42 7.42 -13.98
CA ASN A 68 19.60 6.89 -14.65
C ASN A 68 19.28 6.41 -16.08
N ALA A 69 18.10 5.81 -16.29
CA ALA A 69 17.63 5.46 -17.63
C ALA A 69 17.46 6.71 -18.52
N GLN A 70 16.92 7.80 -17.97
CA GLN A 70 16.80 9.06 -18.70
C GLN A 70 18.15 9.73 -18.99
N LEU A 71 19.10 9.66 -18.05
CA LEU A 71 20.46 10.15 -18.24
C LEU A 71 21.18 9.38 -19.36
N ALA A 72 21.01 8.06 -19.42
CA ALA A 72 21.59 7.23 -20.48
C ALA A 72 20.97 7.49 -21.87
N ALA A 73 19.76 8.07 -21.92
CA ALA A 73 19.02 8.33 -23.15
C ALA A 73 19.16 9.75 -23.70
N THR A 74 19.99 10.61 -23.08
CA THR A 74 20.12 12.01 -23.49
C THR A 74 21.56 12.50 -23.51
N ASP A 75 21.89 13.32 -24.51
CA ASP A 75 23.18 14.01 -24.65
C ASP A 75 23.06 15.53 -24.41
N ASP A 76 21.87 16.02 -24.03
CA ASP A 76 21.64 17.44 -23.75
C ASP A 76 22.24 17.81 -22.38
N ALA A 77 23.26 18.67 -22.39
CA ALA A 77 23.98 19.10 -21.19
C ALA A 77 23.08 19.71 -20.12
N TYR A 78 22.09 20.53 -20.51
CA TYR A 78 21.15 21.13 -19.55
C TYR A 78 20.24 20.07 -18.92
N ARG A 79 19.80 19.11 -19.73
CA ARG A 79 18.98 18.00 -19.25
C ARG A 79 19.78 17.11 -18.30
N ILE A 80 21.02 16.79 -18.62
CA ILE A 80 21.93 16.00 -17.78
C ILE A 80 22.13 16.68 -16.41
N GLU A 81 22.40 17.99 -16.39
CA GLU A 81 22.54 18.75 -15.14
C GLU A 81 21.27 18.67 -14.30
N SER A 82 20.10 18.90 -14.92
CA SER A 82 18.81 18.85 -14.23
C SER A 82 18.48 17.47 -13.65
N LEU A 83 18.76 16.40 -14.39
CA LEU A 83 18.51 15.02 -13.96
C LEU A 83 19.47 14.60 -12.85
N THR A 84 20.72 15.05 -12.92
CA THR A 84 21.69 14.82 -11.83
C THR A 84 21.22 15.50 -10.55
N ALA A 85 20.76 16.75 -10.61
CA ALA A 85 20.22 17.46 -9.45
C ALA A 85 18.96 16.78 -8.88
N LEU A 86 18.07 16.27 -9.75
CA LEU A 86 16.90 15.49 -9.32
C LEU A 86 17.29 14.18 -8.64
N ARG A 87 18.35 13.51 -9.10
CA ARG A 87 18.86 12.29 -8.47
C ARG A 87 19.37 12.55 -7.06
N GLU A 88 20.10 13.64 -6.85
CA GLU A 88 20.58 14.01 -5.50
C GLU A 88 19.40 14.38 -4.59
N ARG A 89 18.40 15.12 -5.09
CA ARG A 89 17.18 15.42 -4.33
C ARG A 89 16.42 14.14 -3.91
N ALA A 90 16.43 13.08 -4.73
CA ALA A 90 15.78 11.82 -4.35
C ALA A 90 16.41 11.17 -3.10
N TRP A 91 17.71 11.37 -2.88
CA TRP A 91 18.39 10.94 -1.63
C TRP A 91 18.00 11.82 -0.44
N ASP A 92 17.93 13.14 -0.62
CA ASP A 92 17.48 14.06 0.44
C ASP A 92 16.03 13.75 0.87
N ASP A 93 15.17 13.45 -0.10
CA ASP A 93 13.78 13.09 0.14
C ASP A 93 13.64 11.74 0.87
N GLU A 94 14.47 10.74 0.54
CA GLU A 94 14.54 9.46 1.27
C GLU A 94 14.91 9.71 2.74
N GLU A 95 15.96 10.48 3.00
CA GLU A 95 16.42 10.76 4.37
C GLU A 95 15.31 11.46 5.18
N SER A 96 14.61 12.42 4.58
CA SER A 96 13.44 13.08 5.19
C SER A 96 12.32 12.08 5.51
N GLN A 97 12.02 11.15 4.59
CA GLN A 97 11.01 10.11 4.81
C GLN A 97 11.42 9.14 5.91
N ARG A 98 12.70 8.77 6.00
CA ARG A 98 13.25 7.93 7.08
C ARG A 98 13.12 8.61 8.44
N GLY A 99 13.38 9.92 8.51
CA GLY A 99 13.14 10.72 9.71
C GLY A 99 11.67 10.68 10.15
N GLN A 100 10.74 10.82 9.21
CA GLN A 100 9.30 10.73 9.49
C GLN A 100 8.88 9.32 9.93
N ALA A 101 9.37 8.27 9.25
CA ALA A 101 9.12 6.87 9.61
C ALA A 101 9.59 6.55 11.04
N GLN A 102 10.75 7.10 11.44
CA GLN A 102 11.26 6.96 12.79
C GLN A 102 10.34 7.63 13.83
N GLN A 103 9.81 8.82 13.53
CA GLN A 103 8.86 9.50 14.42
C GLN A 103 7.57 8.69 14.57
N ILE A 104 7.00 8.20 13.46
CA ILE A 104 5.80 7.35 13.46
C ILE A 104 6.02 6.10 14.33
N PHE A 105 7.18 5.47 14.23
CA PHE A 105 7.53 4.32 15.05
C PHE A 105 7.56 4.66 16.55
N VAL A 106 8.17 5.78 16.92
CA VAL A 106 8.22 6.25 18.32
C VAL A 106 6.80 6.51 18.86
N ASP A 107 5.94 7.12 18.06
CA ASP A 107 4.55 7.40 18.43
C ASP A 107 3.75 6.10 18.58
N CYS A 108 3.94 5.13 17.66
CA CYS A 108 3.35 3.80 17.74
C CYS A 108 3.76 3.06 19.02
N MET A 109 5.07 3.05 19.33
CA MET A 109 5.61 2.43 20.54
C MET A 109 5.10 3.11 21.81
N THR A 110 4.87 4.43 21.78
CA THR A 110 4.29 5.17 22.89
C THR A 110 2.82 4.78 23.10
N ALA A 111 2.05 4.66 22.02
CA ALA A 111 0.66 4.19 22.08
C ALA A 111 0.57 2.75 22.59
N ALA A 112 1.45 1.85 22.14
CA ALA A 112 1.51 0.47 22.58
C ALA A 112 1.78 0.31 24.09
N ARG A 113 2.46 1.29 24.71
CA ARG A 113 2.87 1.26 26.12
C ARG A 113 1.88 1.93 27.07
N ARG A 114 0.92 2.71 26.56
CA ARG A 114 -0.10 3.34 27.40
C ARG A 114 -1.18 2.29 27.71
N PRO A 115 -1.37 1.88 28.97
CA PRO A 115 -2.55 1.11 29.33
C PRO A 115 -3.77 2.01 29.11
N GLY A 116 -4.74 1.52 28.32
CA GLY A 116 -6.08 2.08 28.28
C GLY A 116 -6.82 1.83 29.59
#